data_AF-X1I4T6-F1
#
_entry.id   AF-X1I4T6-F1
#
_cell.length_a   1.000
_cell.length_b   1.000
_cell.length_c   1.000
_cell.angle_alpha   90.00
_cell.angle_beta   90.00
_cell.angle_gamma   90.00
#
_symmetry.space_group_name_H-M   'P 1'
#
loop_
_entity.id
_entity.type
_entity.pdbx_description
1 polymer ?
#
loop_
_entity_poly.entity_id
_entity_poly.type
_entity_poly.pdbx_seq_one_letter_code
_entity_poly.pdbx_strand_id
1 'polypeptide(L)'
;MTDGENNKYSDKEIEKILKRASDLQREEMRRAGGVGEVSLNELESIGKEVGIDPELIRTAALEVETETRAKLATRFLGEAPRYARSFSIHRQLSLKDC
;
A
#
# COMPACT_ATOMS: atom_id res chain seq x y z
N MET A 1 37.31 -15.67 -0.44
CA MET A 1 37.87 -15.81 0.92
C MET A 1 37.67 -14.47 1.58
N THR A 2 36.66 -14.33 2.44
CA THR A 2 36.46 -13.09 3.20
C THR A 2 37.29 -13.21 4.45
N ASP A 3 38.41 -12.47 4.50
CA ASP A 3 39.15 -12.24 5.72
C ASP A 3 38.19 -11.66 6.76
N GLY A 4 37.72 -12.52 7.67
CA GLY A 4 37.03 -12.11 8.89
C GLY A 4 38.05 -11.42 9.78
N GLU A 5 38.37 -10.18 9.41
CA GLU A 5 39.30 -9.33 10.12
C GLU A 5 38.78 -9.17 11.56
N ASN A 6 39.64 -9.49 12.52
CA ASN A 6 39.37 -9.47 13.96
C ASN A 6 39.30 -8.01 14.45
N ASN A 7 38.40 -7.22 13.85
CA ASN A 7 38.21 -5.82 14.11
C ASN A 7 37.59 -5.67 15.50
N LYS A 8 38.39 -5.17 16.44
CA LYS A 8 37.93 -4.82 17.77
C LYS A 8 37.33 -3.43 17.71
N TYR A 9 36.04 -3.34 17.95
CA TYR A 9 35.30 -2.08 18.05
C TYR A 9 35.16 -1.68 19.51
N SER A 10 35.37 -0.42 19.83
CA SER A 10 34.99 0.14 21.13
C SER A 10 33.47 0.20 21.27
N ASP A 11 32.96 0.28 22.50
CA ASP A 11 31.52 0.36 22.77
C ASP A 11 30.82 1.50 21.99
N LYS A 12 31.51 2.64 21.85
CA LYS A 12 31.03 3.80 21.07
C LYS A 12 30.95 3.50 19.57
N GLU A 13 31.87 2.70 19.05
CA GLU A 13 31.87 2.29 17.65
C GLU A 13 30.78 1.25 17.40
N ILE A 14 30.58 0.32 18.33
CA ILE A 14 29.48 -0.65 18.29
C ILE A 14 28.13 0.07 18.22
N GLU A 15 27.90 1.05 19.10
CA GLU A 15 26.67 1.84 19.11
C GLU A 15 26.43 2.55 17.76
N LYS A 16 27.46 3.20 17.22
CA LYS A 16 27.39 3.88 15.92
C LYS A 16 27.08 2.91 14.78
N ILE A 17 27.70 1.74 14.77
CA ILE A 17 27.50 0.71 13.75
C ILE A 17 26.06 0.19 13.83
N LEU A 18 25.57 -0.16 15.01
CA LEU A 18 24.20 -0.69 15.19
C LEU A 18 23.14 0.35 14.81
N LYS A 19 23.35 1.63 15.21
CA LYS A 19 22.47 2.71 14.80
C LYS A 19 22.44 2.86 13.28
N ARG A 20 23.61 2.88 12.63
CA ARG A 20 23.69 3.01 11.17
C ARG A 20 23.07 1.82 10.46
N ALA A 21 23.27 0.61 10.94
CA ALA A 21 22.64 -0.60 10.39
C ALA A 21 21.11 -0.53 10.50
N SER A 22 20.59 -0.04 11.62
CA SER A 22 19.14 0.14 11.83
C SER A 22 18.56 1.20 10.89
N ASP A 23 19.28 2.30 10.69
CA ASP A 23 18.87 3.35 9.75
C ASP A 23 18.87 2.82 8.31
N LEU A 24 19.90 2.07 7.92
CA LEU A 24 19.98 1.43 6.60
C LEU A 24 18.84 0.42 6.39
N GLN A 25 18.52 -0.40 7.40
CA GLN A 25 17.38 -1.31 7.33
C GLN A 25 16.06 -0.56 7.10
N ARG A 26 15.84 0.57 7.79
CA ARG A 26 14.64 1.41 7.60
C ARG A 26 14.61 2.07 6.23
N GLU A 27 15.75 2.54 5.72
CA GLU A 27 15.86 3.09 4.38
C GLU A 27 15.56 2.03 3.32
N GLU A 28 16.10 0.82 3.48
CA GLU A 28 15.85 -0.31 2.59
C GLU A 28 14.38 -0.73 2.61
N MET A 29 13.77 -0.83 3.80
CA MET A 29 12.33 -1.06 3.96
C MET A 29 11.47 0.02 3.28
N ARG A 30 11.90 1.29 3.28
CA ARG A 30 11.20 2.36 2.57
C ARG A 30 11.37 2.28 1.05
N ARG A 31 12.53 1.82 0.58
CA ARG A 31 12.83 1.68 -0.86
C ARG A 31 12.21 0.42 -1.46
N ALA A 32 12.08 -0.65 -0.69
CA ALA A 32 11.54 -1.93 -1.12
C ALA A 32 10.00 -1.97 -1.20
N GLY A 33 9.31 -0.84 -0.98
CA GLY A 33 7.88 -0.81 -0.71
C GLY A 33 7.65 -1.14 0.76
N GLY A 34 7.05 -0.21 1.50
CA GLY A 34 7.04 -0.18 2.96
C GLY A 34 6.64 -1.50 3.64
N VAL A 35 7.20 -1.77 4.82
CA VAL A 35 6.69 -2.81 5.73
C VAL A 35 5.19 -2.60 5.92
N GLY A 36 4.37 -3.48 5.32
CA GLY A 36 2.91 -3.39 5.33
C GLY A 36 2.25 -3.10 3.98
N GLU A 37 3.02 -2.98 2.90
CA GLU A 37 2.45 -2.93 1.54
C GLU A 37 2.13 -4.35 1.06
N VAL A 38 0.84 -4.65 0.94
CA VAL A 38 0.33 -5.91 0.39
C VAL A 38 0.07 -5.72 -1.09
N SER A 39 0.54 -6.64 -1.93
CA SER A 39 0.27 -6.58 -3.36
C SER A 39 -1.23 -6.75 -3.64
N LEU A 40 -1.75 -6.18 -4.74
CA LEU A 40 -3.17 -6.35 -5.11
C LEU A 40 -3.57 -7.84 -5.19
N ASN A 41 -2.70 -8.67 -5.76
CA ASN A 41 -2.92 -10.12 -5.86
C ASN A 41 -3.01 -10.80 -4.49
N GLU A 42 -2.21 -10.35 -3.53
CA GLU A 42 -2.22 -10.89 -2.17
C GLU A 42 -3.46 -10.41 -1.41
N LEU A 43 -3.88 -9.16 -1.61
CA LEU A 43 -5.14 -8.65 -1.08
C LEU A 43 -6.36 -9.38 -1.66
N GLU A 44 -6.34 -9.70 -2.96
CA GLU A 44 -7.36 -10.53 -3.61
C GLU A 44 -7.39 -11.96 -3.02
N SER A 45 -6.22 -12.52 -2.72
CA SER A 45 -6.11 -13.86 -2.11
C SER A 45 -6.71 -13.87 -0.70
N ILE A 46 -6.36 -12.88 0.14
CA ILE A 46 -6.93 -12.70 1.48
C ILE A 46 -8.45 -12.49 1.39
N GLY A 47 -8.89 -11.63 0.47
CA GLY A 47 -10.30 -11.35 0.23
C GLY A 47 -11.10 -12.60 -0.12
N LYS A 48 -10.56 -13.43 -1.01
CA LYS A 48 -11.16 -14.71 -1.39
C LYS A 48 -11.29 -15.65 -0.19
N GLU A 49 -10.29 -15.72 0.69
CA GLU A 49 -10.34 -16.56 1.90
C GLU A 49 -11.47 -16.17 2.85
N VAL A 50 -11.81 -14.87 2.92
CA VAL A 50 -12.91 -14.36 3.75
C VAL A 50 -14.24 -14.24 3.00
N GLY A 51 -14.30 -14.68 1.74
CA GLY A 51 -15.52 -14.69 0.91
C GLY A 51 -15.84 -13.36 0.20
N ILE A 52 -14.88 -12.45 0.07
CA ILE A 52 -15.00 -11.24 -0.73
C ILE A 52 -14.62 -11.56 -2.18
N ASP A 53 -15.43 -11.08 -3.13
CA ASP A 53 -15.17 -11.22 -4.56
C ASP A 53 -13.90 -10.42 -4.98
N PRO A 54 -12.88 -11.07 -5.59
CA PRO A 54 -11.70 -10.39 -6.12
C PRO A 54 -12.01 -9.24 -7.08
N GLU A 55 -13.09 -9.29 -7.86
CA GLU A 55 -13.47 -8.18 -8.74
C GLU A 55 -13.87 -6.91 -7.98
N LEU A 56 -14.49 -7.07 -6.80
CA LEU A 56 -14.82 -5.95 -5.92
C LEU A 56 -13.56 -5.33 -5.31
N ILE A 57 -12.54 -6.15 -5.03
CA ILE A 57 -11.24 -5.69 -4.53
C ILE A 57 -10.50 -4.91 -5.60
N ARG A 58 -10.49 -5.37 -6.86
CA ARG A 58 -9.94 -4.61 -7.99
C ARG A 58 -10.62 -3.26 -8.17
N THR A 59 -11.95 -3.25 -8.10
CA THR A 59 -12.73 -2.02 -8.21
C THR A 59 -12.38 -1.04 -7.10
N ALA A 60 -12.34 -1.50 -5.85
CA ALA A 60 -11.95 -0.67 -4.70
C ALA A 60 -10.51 -0.15 -4.80
N ALA A 61 -9.57 -0.98 -5.28
CA ALA A 61 -8.18 -0.56 -5.49
C ALA A 61 -8.07 0.59 -6.51
N LEU A 62 -8.81 0.51 -7.63
CA LEU A 62 -8.88 1.58 -8.63
C LEU A 62 -9.51 2.86 -8.06
N GLU A 63 -10.56 2.75 -7.25
CA GLU A 63 -11.17 3.90 -6.57
C GLU A 63 -10.16 4.61 -5.66
N VAL A 64 -9.41 3.87 -4.84
CA VAL A 64 -8.37 4.44 -3.96
C VAL A 64 -7.22 5.08 -4.76
N GLU A 65 -6.79 4.47 -5.87
CA GLU A 65 -5.76 5.05 -6.74
C GLU A 65 -6.23 6.38 -7.36
N THR A 66 -7.47 6.41 -7.85
CA THR A 66 -8.06 7.62 -8.46
C THR A 66 -8.24 8.74 -7.44
N GLU A 67 -8.69 8.44 -6.22
CA GLU A 67 -8.75 9.41 -5.12
C GLU A 67 -7.38 9.98 -4.75
N THR A 68 -6.37 9.11 -4.65
CA THR A 68 -5.01 9.52 -4.30
C THR A 68 -4.44 10.45 -5.35
N ARG A 69 -4.66 10.14 -6.64
CA ARG A 69 -4.27 11.00 -7.76
C ARG A 69 -5.04 12.33 -7.76
N ALA A 70 -6.33 12.31 -7.45
CA ALA A 70 -7.15 13.53 -7.34
C ALA A 70 -6.67 14.45 -6.18
N LYS A 71 -6.34 13.87 -5.03
CA LYS A 71 -5.78 14.61 -3.87
C LYS A 71 -4.43 15.25 -4.21
N LEU A 72 -3.58 14.56 -4.97
CA LEU A 72 -2.29 15.10 -5.44
C LEU A 72 -2.47 16.21 -6.47
N ALA A 73 -3.41 16.08 -7.42
CA ALA A 73 -3.72 17.13 -8.40
C ALA A 73 -4.24 18.42 -7.72
N THR A 74 -5.07 18.27 -6.69
CA THR A 74 -5.62 19.40 -5.91
C THR A 74 -4.56 20.11 -5.05
N ARG A 75 -3.48 19.41 -4.69
CA ARG A 75 -2.36 20.00 -3.93
C ARG A 75 -1.43 20.86 -4.78
N PHE A 76 -1.47 20.73 -6.12
CA PHE A 76 -0.55 21.42 -7.01
C PHE A 76 -1.17 22.62 -7.74
N LEU A 77 -2.49 22.68 -7.89
CA LEU A 77 -3.21 23.86 -8.38
C LEU A 77 -4.44 24.09 -7.51
N GLY A 78 -4.57 25.30 -6.96
CA GLY A 78 -5.66 25.73 -6.08
C GLY A 78 -7.02 25.83 -6.78
N GLU A 79 -7.49 24.74 -7.37
CA GLU A 79 -8.78 24.66 -8.05
C GLU A 79 -9.44 23.32 -7.70
N ALA A 80 -10.65 23.40 -7.14
CA ALA A 80 -11.32 22.26 -6.53
C ALA A 80 -11.75 21.22 -7.58
N PRO A 81 -11.51 19.91 -7.37
CA PRO A 81 -12.04 18.89 -8.26
C PRO A 81 -13.55 18.79 -8.05
N ARG A 82 -14.32 19.16 -9.07
CA ARG A 82 -15.76 18.84 -9.13
C ARG A 82 -15.90 17.43 -9.69
N TYR A 83 -16.10 16.44 -8.84
CA TYR A 83 -16.69 15.17 -9.27
C TYR A 83 -18.09 15.05 -8.66
N ALA A 84 -19.10 15.26 -9.49
CA ALA A 84 -20.46 14.84 -9.22
C ALA A 84 -20.76 13.67 -10.16
N ARG A 85 -20.79 12.45 -9.62
CA ARG A 85 -21.45 11.33 -10.30
C ARG A 85 -22.02 10.39 -9.24
N SER A 86 -23.27 10.63 -8.89
CA SER A 86 -24.13 9.63 -8.25
C SER A 86 -24.49 8.58 -9.29
N PHE A 87 -24.11 7.33 -9.05
CA PHE A 87 -24.71 6.19 -9.75
C PHE A 87 -25.81 5.60 -8.88
N SER A 88 -27.07 5.88 -9.24
CA SER A 88 -28.23 5.22 -8.67
C SER A 88 -28.27 3.77 -9.15
N ILE A 89 -27.91 2.83 -8.30
CA ILE A 89 -28.12 1.40 -8.57
C ILE A 89 -29.59 1.08 -8.22
N HIS A 90 -30.49 1.17 -9.18
CA HIS A 90 -31.81 0.54 -9.05
C HIS A 90 -31.71 -0.93 -9.47
N ARG A 91 -31.24 -1.76 -8.54
CA ARG A 91 -31.41 -3.22 -8.62
C ARG A 91 -32.83 -3.54 -8.14
N GLN A 92 -33.79 -3.60 -9.06
CA GLN A 92 -35.05 -4.29 -8.78
C GLN A 92 -34.80 -5.79 -8.89
N LEU A 93 -34.75 -6.46 -7.74
CA LEU A 93 -34.92 -7.90 -7.65
C LEU A 93 -36.42 -8.21 -7.53
N SER A 94 -36.82 -9.33 -8.14
CA SER A 94 -38.00 -10.13 -7.81
C SER A 94 -39.34 -9.64 -8.41
N LEU A 95 -40.25 -10.46 -8.93
CA LEU A 95 -40.47 -11.90 -8.79
C LEU A 95 -40.87 -12.54 -10.14
N LYS A 96 -40.46 -13.79 -10.33
CA LYS A 96 -41.20 -14.79 -11.12
C LYS A 96 -42.52 -15.04 -10.42
N ASP A 97 -43.63 -15.02 -11.14
CA ASP A 97 -44.75 -15.97 -10.99
C ASP A 97 -45.80 -15.67 -12.08
N CYS A 98 -45.96 -16.64 -12.99
CA CYS A 98 -47.13 -17.05 -13.79
C CYS A 98 -46.64 -17.84 -15.02
#